data_AF-A0A3E1EJZ1-F1
#
_entry.id   AF-A0A3E1EJZ1-F1
#
_cell.length_a   1.000
_cell.length_b   1.000
_cell.length_c   1.000
_cell.angle_alpha   90.00
_cell.angle_beta   90.00
_cell.angle_gamma   90.00
#
_symmetry.space_group_name_H-M   'P 1'
#
loop_
_entity.id
_entity.type
_entity.pdbx_description
1 polymer ?
#
loop_
_entity_poly.entity_id
_entity_poly.type
_entity_poly.pdbx_seq_one_letter_code
_entity_poly.pdbx_strand_id
1 'polypeptide(L)'
;MVNAKAQVAAREEAVAQYRQAVPTAIRDVESGLAQVRYSRDQAEAGKATDWMRASHERGAVSYLDLLDAERTRLQSELAAQRYLATVRLIKAPGGSW
;
A
#
# COMPACT_ATOMS: atom_id res chain seq x y z
N MET A 1 -12.99 -2.83 49.38
CA MET A 1 -11.65 -2.75 48.74
C MET A 1 -11.51 -3.60 47.47
N VAL A 2 -12.14 -4.78 47.34
CA VAL A 2 -12.06 -5.64 46.15
C VAL A 2 -12.58 -4.96 44.87
N ASN A 3 -13.67 -4.18 44.98
CA ASN A 3 -14.31 -3.54 43.83
C ASN A 3 -13.46 -2.42 43.19
N ALA A 4 -12.66 -1.71 43.98
CA ALA A 4 -11.77 -0.65 43.48
C ALA A 4 -10.57 -1.22 42.68
N LYS A 5 -10.01 -2.36 43.10
CA LYS A 5 -8.93 -3.03 42.36
C LYS A 5 -9.41 -3.58 41.02
N ALA A 6 -10.61 -4.17 40.99
CA ALA A 6 -11.23 -4.65 39.74
C ALA A 6 -11.50 -3.51 38.75
N GLN A 7 -11.99 -2.36 39.24
CA GLN A 7 -12.19 -1.15 38.43
C GLN A 7 -10.87 -0.60 37.85
N VAL A 8 -9.80 -0.60 38.64
CA VAL A 8 -8.46 -0.18 38.16
C VAL A 8 -7.95 -1.13 37.09
N ALA A 9 -8.04 -2.45 37.31
CA ALA A 9 -7.62 -3.45 36.34
C ALA A 9 -8.39 -3.34 35.01
N ALA A 10 -9.72 -3.18 35.06
CA ALA A 10 -10.54 -2.99 33.86
C ALA A 10 -10.18 -1.70 33.10
N ARG A 11 -9.86 -0.62 33.82
CA ARG A 11 -9.37 0.62 33.20
C ARG A 11 -8.00 0.44 32.55
N GLU A 12 -7.08 -0.25 33.20
CA GLU A 12 -5.75 -0.53 32.65
C GLU A 12 -5.83 -1.39 31.39
N GLU A 13 -6.71 -2.41 31.39
CA GLU A 13 -6.98 -3.23 30.23
C GLU A 13 -7.57 -2.41 29.07
N ALA A 14 -8.59 -1.58 29.33
CA ALA A 14 -9.17 -0.72 28.31
C ALA A 14 -8.15 0.27 27.71
N VAL A 15 -7.25 0.82 28.55
CA VAL A 15 -6.16 1.69 28.10
C VAL A 15 -5.15 0.90 27.26
N ALA A 16 -4.82 -0.33 27.64
CA ALA A 16 -3.92 -1.19 26.86
C ALA A 16 -4.52 -1.55 25.49
N GLN A 17 -5.80 -1.92 25.45
CA GLN A 17 -6.54 -2.20 24.21
C GLN A 17 -6.57 -0.97 23.29
N TYR A 18 -6.86 0.22 23.83
CA TYR A 18 -6.83 1.47 23.07
C TYR A 18 -5.43 1.77 22.50
N ARG A 19 -4.37 1.61 23.32
CA ARG A 19 -2.98 1.81 22.91
C ARG A 19 -2.56 0.88 21.77
N GLN A 20 -3.16 -0.31 21.67
CA GLN A 20 -2.92 -1.24 20.58
C GLN A 20 -3.81 -0.95 19.35
N ALA A 21 -5.06 -0.56 19.55
CA ALA A 21 -6.04 -0.36 18.48
C ALA A 21 -5.74 0.88 17.62
N VAL A 22 -5.37 2.01 18.23
CA VAL A 22 -5.16 3.26 17.50
C VAL A 22 -4.01 3.18 16.48
N PRO A 23 -2.80 2.70 16.82
CA PRO A 23 -1.72 2.57 15.83
C PRO A 23 -2.05 1.57 14.73
N THR A 24 -2.90 0.58 15.00
CA THR A 24 -3.37 -0.38 13.99
C THR A 24 -4.32 0.28 13.01
N ALA A 25 -5.30 1.04 13.51
CA ALA A 25 -6.21 1.82 12.67
C ALA A 25 -5.46 2.84 11.78
N ILE A 26 -4.45 3.54 12.32
CA ILE A 26 -3.63 4.47 11.54
C ILE A 26 -2.89 3.74 10.41
N ARG A 27 -2.23 2.62 10.71
CA ARG A 27 -1.54 1.80 9.70
C ARG A 27 -2.48 1.29 8.61
N ASP A 28 -3.72 0.95 8.96
CA ASP A 28 -4.73 0.52 7.99
C ASP A 28 -5.17 1.66 7.08
N VAL A 29 -5.33 2.89 7.60
CA VAL A 29 -5.62 4.07 6.78
C VAL A 29 -4.46 4.38 5.84
N GLU A 30 -3.21 4.36 6.33
CA GLU A 30 -2.02 4.54 5.50
C GLU A 30 -1.93 3.47 4.40
N SER A 31 -2.28 2.22 4.74
CA SER A 31 -2.44 1.09 3.80
C SER A 31 -3.45 1.37 2.69
N GLY A 32 -4.64 1.85 3.06
CA GLY A 32 -5.65 2.24 2.09
C GLY A 32 -5.20 3.38 1.18
N LEU A 33 -4.63 4.45 1.74
CA LEU A 33 -4.19 5.63 0.97
C LEU A 33 -3.06 5.30 0.00
N ALA A 34 -2.09 4.49 0.44
CA ALA A 34 -1.02 4.03 -0.43
C ALA A 34 -1.55 3.15 -1.56
N GLN A 35 -2.49 2.23 -1.27
CA GLN A 35 -3.12 1.40 -2.29
C GLN A 35 -3.83 2.26 -3.35
N VAL A 36 -4.60 3.27 -2.94
CA VAL A 36 -5.26 4.21 -3.86
C VAL A 36 -4.24 4.92 -4.75
N ARG A 37 -3.14 5.40 -4.18
CA ARG A 37 -2.06 6.05 -4.93
C ARG A 37 -1.45 5.09 -5.96
N TYR A 38 -1.03 3.88 -5.56
CA TYR A 38 -0.43 2.92 -6.49
C TYR A 38 -1.38 2.46 -7.58
N SER A 39 -2.67 2.33 -7.28
CA SER A 39 -3.69 2.01 -8.30
C SER A 39 -3.82 3.14 -9.32
N ARG A 40 -3.75 4.41 -8.88
CA ARG A 40 -3.73 5.57 -9.77
C ARG A 40 -2.46 5.59 -10.63
N ASP A 41 -1.28 5.42 -10.02
CA ASP A 41 0.00 5.46 -10.72
C ASP A 41 0.08 4.37 -11.81
N GLN A 42 -0.39 3.15 -11.51
CA GLN A 42 -0.48 2.06 -12.49
C GLN A 42 -1.44 2.39 -13.64
N ALA A 43 -2.60 2.99 -13.34
CA ALA A 43 -3.57 3.37 -14.37
C ALA A 43 -3.02 4.48 -15.29
N GLU A 44 -2.31 5.47 -14.72
CA GLU A 44 -1.65 6.53 -15.49
C GLU A 44 -0.52 5.97 -16.36
N ALA A 45 0.35 5.12 -15.81
CA ALA A 45 1.44 4.51 -16.55
C ALA A 45 0.94 3.55 -17.66
N GLY A 46 -0.15 2.82 -17.40
CA GLY A 46 -0.83 1.99 -18.39
C GLY A 46 -1.36 2.81 -19.57
N LYS A 47 -2.13 3.87 -19.29
CA LYS A 47 -2.62 4.79 -20.33
C LYS A 47 -1.48 5.42 -21.15
N ALA A 48 -0.40 5.82 -20.48
CA ALA A 48 0.77 6.38 -21.17
C ALA A 48 1.42 5.34 -22.09
N THR A 49 1.57 4.10 -21.63
CA THR A 49 2.12 2.99 -22.43
C THR A 49 1.23 2.68 -23.63
N ASP A 50 -0.09 2.64 -23.44
CA ASP A 50 -1.04 2.38 -24.54
C ASP A 50 -0.97 3.47 -25.62
N TRP A 51 -0.88 4.73 -25.20
CA TRP A 51 -0.69 5.85 -26.12
C TRP A 51 0.64 5.76 -26.87
N MET A 52 1.73 5.43 -26.17
CA MET A 52 3.06 5.27 -26.76
C MET A 52 3.09 4.11 -27.75
N ARG A 53 2.44 2.98 -27.43
CA ARG A 53 2.33 1.81 -28.31
C ARG A 53 1.62 2.19 -29.60
N ALA A 54 0.45 2.82 -29.49
CA ALA A 54 -0.33 3.25 -30.64
C ALA A 54 0.43 4.29 -31.49
N SER A 55 1.20 5.17 -30.87
CA SER A 55 2.03 6.16 -31.58
C SER A 55 3.23 5.51 -32.28
N HIS A 56 3.85 4.51 -31.66
CA HIS A 56 4.95 3.74 -32.25
C HIS A 56 4.47 2.93 -33.45
N GLU A 57 3.31 2.27 -33.35
CA GLU A 57 2.68 1.55 -34.47
C GLU A 57 2.38 2.46 -35.68
N ARG A 58 2.13 3.75 -35.43
CA ARG A 58 1.97 4.78 -36.48
C ARG A 58 3.29 5.40 -36.94
N GLY A 59 4.43 4.99 -36.38
CA GLY A 59 5.76 5.55 -36.67
C GLY A 59 5.98 6.96 -36.12
N ALA A 60 5.14 7.44 -35.20
CA ALA A 60 5.20 8.80 -34.66
C ALA A 60 6.19 8.96 -33.48
N VAL A 61 6.59 7.86 -32.83
CA VAL A 61 7.59 7.84 -31.76
C VAL A 61 8.54 6.67 -31.97
N SER A 62 9.73 6.74 -31.36
CA SER A 62 10.72 5.67 -31.48
C SER A 62 10.39 4.46 -30.60
N TYR A 63 10.99 3.31 -30.91
CA TYR A 63 10.89 2.14 -30.03
C TYR A 63 11.48 2.40 -28.63
N LEU A 64 12.48 3.29 -28.52
CA LEU A 64 13.08 3.65 -27.23
C LEU A 64 12.06 4.36 -26.33
N ASP A 65 11.21 5.23 -26.90
CA ASP A 65 10.16 5.94 -26.16
C ASP A 65 9.09 4.97 -25.64
N LEU A 66 8.71 3.99 -26.47
CA LEU A 66 7.82 2.90 -26.06
C LEU A 66 8.44 2.07 -24.93
N LEU A 67 9.70 1.67 -25.06
CA LEU A 67 10.41 0.90 -24.05
C LEU A 67 10.51 1.64 -22.71
N ASP A 68 10.75 2.95 -22.73
CA ASP A 68 10.81 3.73 -21.51
C ASP A 68 9.44 3.83 -20.83
N ALA A 69 8.36 4.02 -21.59
CA ALA A 69 7.00 3.98 -21.05
C ALA A 69 6.65 2.62 -20.43
N GLU A 70 7.02 1.52 -21.11
CA GLU A 70 6.85 0.16 -20.57
C GLU A 70 7.67 -0.06 -19.28
N ARG A 71 8.89 0.48 -19.23
CA ARG A 71 9.73 0.44 -18.02
C ARG A 71 9.07 1.20 -16.88
N THR A 72 8.56 2.41 -17.12
CA THR A 72 7.84 3.18 -16.09
C THR A 72 6.62 2.42 -15.58
N ARG A 73 5.84 1.79 -16.47
CA ARG A 73 4.71 0.93 -16.08
C ARG A 73 5.16 -0.22 -15.17
N LEU A 74 6.19 -0.97 -15.56
CA LEU A 74 6.71 -2.08 -14.76
C LEU A 74 7.23 -1.60 -13.39
N GLN A 75 7.88 -0.44 -13.33
CA GLN A 75 8.33 0.15 -12.07
C GLN A 75 7.15 0.49 -11.14
N SER A 76 6.05 1.02 -11.70
CA SER A 76 4.82 1.29 -10.92
C SER A 76 4.20 0.01 -10.35
N GLU A 77 4.17 -1.07 -11.13
CA GLU A 77 3.69 -2.38 -10.69
C GLU A 77 4.56 -2.98 -9.58
N LEU A 78 5.89 -2.90 -9.73
CA LEU A 78 6.82 -3.39 -8.73
C LEU A 78 6.72 -2.60 -7.41
N ALA A 79 6.52 -1.29 -7.47
CA ALA A 79 6.32 -0.46 -6.29
C ALA A 79 5.05 -0.88 -5.52
N ALA A 80 3.95 -1.14 -6.23
CA ALA A 80 2.71 -1.63 -5.65
C ALA A 80 2.86 -3.02 -5.01
N GLN A 81 3.55 -3.95 -5.70
CA GLN A 81 3.82 -5.30 -5.18
C GLN A 81 4.67 -5.28 -3.90
N ARG A 82 5.72 -4.46 -3.87
CA ARG A 82 6.56 -4.27 -2.67
C ARG A 82 5.73 -3.74 -1.51
N TYR A 83 4.86 -2.76 -1.77
CA TYR A 83 3.97 -2.23 -0.76
C TYR A 83 3.05 -3.30 -0.15
N LEU A 84 2.39 -4.09 -1.00
CA LEU A 84 1.54 -5.20 -0.55
C LEU A 84 2.31 -6.24 0.26
N ALA A 85 3.54 -6.56 -0.14
CA ALA A 85 4.40 -7.44 0.62
C ALA A 85 4.72 -6.86 2.02
N THR A 86 5.05 -5.57 2.11
CA THR A 86 5.28 -4.89 3.40
C THR A 86 4.03 -4.89 4.28
N VAL A 87 2.85 -4.58 3.73
CA VAL A 87 1.59 -4.62 4.48
C VAL A 87 1.31 -6.03 4.99
N ARG A 88 1.52 -7.07 4.17
CA ARG A 88 1.37 -8.47 4.60
C ARG A 88 2.34 -8.83 5.73
N LEU A 89 3.60 -8.39 5.65
CA LEU A 89 4.59 -8.60 6.72
C LEU A 89 4.19 -7.92 8.03
N ILE A 90 3.65 -6.70 7.98
CA ILE A 90 3.17 -5.96 9.16
C ILE A 90 1.91 -6.61 9.76
N LYS A 91 0.99 -7.07 8.91
CA LYS A 91 -0.29 -7.66 9.34
C LYS A 91 -0.16 -9.10 9.82
N ALA A 92 0.92 -9.80 9.49
CA ALA A 92 1.18 -11.12 10.04
C ALA A 92 1.32 -11.00 11.58
N PRO A 93 0.36 -11.52 12.36
CA PRO A 93 0.41 -11.40 13.81
C PRO A 93 1.60 -12.22 14.31
N GLY A 94 2.69 -11.56 14.70
CA GLY A 94 3.80 -12.19 15.41
C GLY A 94 4.90 -12.85 14.57
N GLY A 95 5.00 -12.59 13.25
CA GLY A 95 6.11 -13.10 12.43
C GLY A 95 6.01 -14.61 12.18
N SER A 96 5.69 -14.99 10.94
CA SER A 96 5.87 -16.37 10.49
C SER A 96 7.22 -16.49 9.80
N TRP A 97 8.28 -16.53 10.61
CA TRP A 97 9.53 -17.24 10.34
C TRP A 97 9.92 -17.95 11.64
#